data_AF-H6NHA3-F1
#
_entry.id   AF-H6NHA3-F1
#
_cell.length_a   1.000
_cell.length_b   1.000
_cell.length_c   1.000
_cell.angle_alpha   90.00
_cell.angle_beta   90.00
_cell.angle_gamma   90.00
#
_symmetry.space_group_name_H-M   'P 1'
#
loop_
_entity.id
_entity.type
_entity.pdbx_description
1 polymer ?
#
loop_
_entity_poly.entity_id
_entity_poly.type
_entity_poly.pdbx_seq_one_letter_code
_entity_poly.pdbx_strand_id
1 'polypeptide(L)' 'MGYTVKTTKLPVTASPRARQLKQTEGLLKAVVDAETEQLLGFTMFGVES' A
#
# COMPACT_ATOMS: atom_id res chain seq x y z
N MET A 1 19.86 -16.38 -6.14
CA MET A 1 18.39 -16.47 -6.16
C MET A 1 17.85 -15.10 -5.79
N GLY A 2 16.82 -14.62 -6.51
CA GLY A 2 16.23 -13.28 -6.32
C GLY A 2 14.71 -13.40 -6.19
N TYR A 3 14.05 -12.27 -5.93
CA TYR A 3 12.59 -12.21 -5.79
C TYR A 3 11.92 -11.80 -7.10
N THR A 4 10.78 -12.41 -7.43
CA THR A 4 9.94 -11.97 -8.55
C THR A 4 8.99 -10.91 -8.04
N VAL A 5 9.38 -9.64 -8.17
CA VAL A 5 8.69 -8.53 -7.49
C VAL A 5 7.41 -8.10 -8.21
N LYS A 6 6.28 -8.13 -7.50
CA LYS A 6 5.01 -7.49 -7.90
C LYS A 6 4.69 -6.35 -6.94
N THR A 7 4.22 -5.24 -7.48
CA THR A 7 3.78 -4.06 -6.70
C THR A 7 2.32 -3.79 -6.94
N THR A 8 1.57 -3.60 -5.85
CA THR A 8 0.19 -3.09 -5.89
C THR A 8 0.14 -1.76 -5.16
N LYS A 9 -0.52 -0.78 -5.78
CA LYS A 9 -0.74 0.55 -5.21
C LYS A 9 -2.23 0.71 -4.96
N LEU A 10 -2.61 1.05 -3.73
CA LEU A 10 -3.97 1.41 -3.37
C LEU A 10 -3.98 2.88 -2.93
N PRO A 11 -4.76 3.75 -3.59
CA PRO A 11 -4.89 5.13 -3.14
C PRO A 11 -5.61 5.15 -1.78
N VAL A 12 -5.16 5.99 -0.85
CA VAL A 12 -5.78 6.14 0.49
C VAL A 12 -7.25 6.55 0.38
N THR A 13 -7.64 7.22 -0.72
CA THR A 13 -9.02 7.56 -1.06
C THR A 13 -9.97 6.36 -1.17
N ALA A 14 -9.46 5.16 -1.42
CA ALA A 14 -10.25 3.93 -1.45
C ALA A 14 -10.71 3.49 -0.05
N SER A 15 -10.07 3.96 1.03
CA SER A 15 -10.50 3.67 2.40
C SER A 15 -11.73 4.51 2.78
N PRO A 16 -12.86 3.88 3.17
CA PRO A 16 -14.05 4.63 3.61
C PRO A 16 -13.78 5.50 4.83
N ARG A 17 -12.83 5.10 5.70
CA ARG A 17 -12.42 5.86 6.87
C ARG A 17 -11.62 7.11 6.50
N ALA A 18 -10.70 7.01 5.54
CA ALA A 18 -9.94 8.15 5.02
C ALA A 18 -10.85 9.21 4.40
N ARG A 19 -11.91 8.78 3.69
CA ARG A 19 -12.91 9.68 3.13
C ARG A 19 -13.74 10.40 4.19
N GLN A 20 -14.11 9.72 5.28
CA GLN A 20 -14.83 10.34 6.40
C GLN A 20 -13.98 11.39 7.14
N LEU A 21 -12.70 11.09 7.34
CA LEU A 21 -11.76 11.98 8.03
C LEU A 21 -11.20 13.09 7.13
N LYS A 22 -11.60 13.13 5.84
CA LYS A 22 -10.99 13.97 4.78
C LYS A 22 -9.46 13.83 4.68
N GLN A 23 -8.91 12.74 5.19
CA GLN A 23 -7.49 12.39 5.12
C GLN A 23 -7.25 11.52 3.88
N THR A 24 -7.57 12.08 2.72
CA THR A 24 -7.51 11.38 1.43
C THR A 24 -6.15 11.51 0.73
N GLU A 25 -5.25 12.32 1.30
CA GLU A 25 -3.88 12.43 0.82
C GLU A 25 -3.04 11.28 1.37
N GLY A 26 -2.57 10.43 0.45
CA GLY A 26 -1.69 9.34 0.79
C GLY A 26 -1.72 8.18 -0.21
N LEU A 27 -0.72 7.31 -0.11
CA LEU A 27 -0.53 6.13 -0.93
C LEU A 27 -0.17 4.94 -0.06
N LEU A 28 -0.87 3.82 -0.28
CA LEU A 28 -0.48 2.52 0.24
C LEU A 28 0.17 1.74 -0.91
N LYS A 29 1.40 1.28 -0.70
CA LYS A 29 2.12 0.43 -1.65
C LYS A 29 2.56 -0.85 -0.94
N ALA A 30 2.16 -1.99 -1.48
CA ALA A 30 2.65 -3.30 -1.08
C ALA A 30 3.56 -3.86 -2.18
N VAL A 31 4.67 -4.44 -1.76
CA VAL A 31 5.63 -5.16 -2.60
C VAL A 31 5.56 -6.61 -2.17
N VAL A 32 5.18 -7.49 -3.08
CA VAL A 32 5.04 -8.92 -2.83
C VAL A 32 5.91 -9.71 -3.79
N ASP A 33 6.41 -10.85 -3.34
CA ASP A 33 6.94 -11.86 -4.23
C ASP A 33 5.79 -12.51 -4.98
N ALA A 34 5.86 -12.56 -6.30
CA ALA A 34 4.77 -13.01 -7.15
C ALA A 34 4.61 -14.54 -7.15
N GLU A 35 5.64 -15.29 -6.76
CA GLU A 35 5.66 -16.74 -6.80
C GLU A 35 5.18 -17.34 -5.48
N THR A 36 5.61 -16.75 -4.36
CA THR A 36 5.31 -17.23 -3.00
C THR A 36 4.22 -16.41 -2.29
N GLU A 37 3.76 -15.32 -2.92
CA GLU A 37 2.83 -14.34 -2.34
C GLU A 37 3.35 -13.68 -1.04
N GLN A 38 4.64 -13.85 -0.75
CA GLN A 38 5.29 -13.30 0.42
C GLN A 38 5.34 -11.78 0.35
N LEU A 39 4.93 -11.09 1.42
CA LEU A 39 5.09 -9.64 1.52
C LEU A 39 6.57 -9.29 1.72
N LEU A 40 7.17 -8.67 0.71
CA LEU A 40 8.57 -8.22 0.73
C LEU A 40 8.73 -6.82 1.32
N GLY A 41 7.67 -6.00 1.26
CA GLY A 41 7.71 -4.65 1.82
C GLY A 41 6.37 -3.94 1.74
N PHE A 42 6.17 -3.00 2.66
CA PHE A 42 4.99 -2.17 2.72
C PHE A 42 5.40 -0.73 3.02
N THR A 43 4.82 0.22 2.30
CA THR A 43 5.02 1.64 2.54
C THR A 43 3.67 2.33 2.56
N MET A 44 3.42 3.07 3.63
CA MET A 44 2.27 3.94 3.78
C MET A 44 2.76 5.36 3.86
N PHE A 45 2.30 6.18 2.94
CA PHE A 45 2.49 7.62 2.99
C PHE A 45 1.11 8.24 3.20
N GLY A 46 0.95 9.03 4.24
CA GLY A 46 -0.33 9.66 4.59
C GLY A 46 -0.13 10.58 5.78
N VAL A 47 -1.16 11.35 6.12
CA VAL A 47 -1.15 12.20 7.31
C VAL A 47 -1.08 11.32 8.56
N GLU A 48 0.06 11.36 9.26
CA GLU A 48 0.15 10.91 10.65
C GLU A 48 -0.70 11.86 11.51
N SER A 49 -1.48 11.30 12.43
CA SER A 49 -2.26 12.07 13.41
C SER A 49 -1.55 12.13 14.74
#